data_AF-U5N816-F1
#
_entry.id   AF-U5N816-F1
#
_cell.length_a   1.000
_cell.length_b   1.000
_cell.length_c   1.000
_cell.angle_alpha   90.00
_cell.angle_beta   90.00
_cell.angle_gamma   90.00
#
_symmetry.space_group_name_H-M   'P 1'
#
loop_
_entity.id
_entity.type
_entity.pdbx_description
1 polymer ?
#
loop_
_entity_poly.entity_id
_entity_poly.type
_entity_poly.pdbx_seq_one_letter_code
_entity_poly.pdbx_strand_id
1 'polypeptide(L)'
;MQNTHVNEKVVIESDVWIGFGAILLTKVTIGKGSVVAAGSVVTCDVPPYSIAAGVPARVIGRRFEDDTSIVLHELAIKNGKFTFSERGYDYCVIQPALLNQ
;
A
#
# COMPACT_ATOMS: atom_id res chain seq x y z
N MET A 1 37.81 -3.40 -0.75
CA MET A 1 36.64 -3.42 -1.67
C MET A 1 35.45 -2.90 -0.88
N GLN A 2 34.97 -1.69 -1.16
CA GLN A 2 33.81 -1.13 -0.47
C GLN A 2 32.55 -1.81 -1.00
N ASN A 3 31.74 -2.44 -0.13
CA ASN A 3 30.44 -3.00 -0.48
C ASN A 3 29.55 -1.90 -1.07
N THR A 4 29.40 -1.86 -2.39
CA THR A 4 28.68 -0.79 -3.11
C THR A 4 27.15 -0.97 -3.08
N HIS A 5 26.65 -2.08 -2.52
CA HIS A 5 25.23 -2.46 -2.51
C HIS A 5 24.42 -1.96 -1.30
N VAL A 6 25.02 -1.19 -0.40
CA VAL A 6 24.37 -0.75 0.86
C VAL A 6 23.19 0.22 0.63
N ASN A 7 23.08 0.81 -0.57
CA ASN A 7 22.06 1.81 -0.92
C ASN A 7 20.91 1.31 -1.80
N GLU A 8 20.77 0.00 -1.99
CA GLU A 8 19.74 -0.59 -2.86
C GLU A 8 18.47 -0.98 -2.07
N LYS A 9 17.98 -0.06 -1.23
CA LYS A 9 16.81 -0.30 -0.38
C LYS A 9 15.53 -0.37 -1.20
N VAL A 10 14.59 -1.21 -0.76
CA VAL A 10 13.19 -1.15 -1.17
C VAL A 10 12.45 -0.31 -0.14
N VAL A 11 11.74 0.72 -0.59
CA VAL A 11 10.97 1.60 0.29
C VAL A 11 9.50 1.25 0.12
N ILE A 12 8.85 0.89 1.22
CA ILE A 12 7.41 0.64 1.28
C ILE A 12 6.84 1.68 2.22
N GLU A 13 6.04 2.60 1.68
CA GLU A 13 5.40 3.65 2.47
C GLU A 13 4.19 3.10 3.26
N SER A 14 3.57 3.95 4.08
CA SER A 14 2.45 3.56 4.93
C SER A 14 1.22 3.11 4.11
N ASP A 15 0.39 2.25 4.70
CA ASP A 15 -0.89 1.82 4.13
C ASP A 15 -0.78 1.14 2.74
N VAL A 16 0.38 0.57 2.42
CA VAL A 16 0.56 -0.22 1.20
C VAL A 16 0.01 -1.62 1.39
N TRP A 17 -0.81 -2.08 0.44
CA TRP A 17 -1.26 -3.46 0.38
C TRP A 17 -0.44 -4.27 -0.64
N ILE A 18 0.25 -5.31 -0.16
CA ILE A 18 1.05 -6.21 -1.01
C ILE A 18 0.35 -7.56 -1.10
N GLY A 19 -0.05 -7.92 -2.32
CA GLY A 19 -0.64 -9.21 -2.63
C GLY A 19 0.36 -10.36 -2.47
N PHE A 20 -0.18 -11.53 -2.13
CA PHE A 20 0.61 -12.74 -1.94
C PHE A 20 1.51 -13.04 -3.16
N GLY A 21 2.77 -13.38 -2.91
CA GLY A 21 3.72 -13.75 -3.95
C GLY A 21 4.18 -12.60 -4.87
N ALA A 22 3.89 -11.34 -4.54
CA ALA A 22 4.49 -10.22 -5.26
C ALA A 22 6.01 -10.14 -5.01
N ILE A 23 6.77 -9.79 -6.05
CA ILE A 23 8.22 -9.65 -6.03
C ILE A 23 8.57 -8.18 -6.28
N LEU A 24 9.28 -7.55 -5.35
CA LEU A 24 9.75 -6.17 -5.47
C LEU A 24 11.25 -6.17 -5.79
N LEU A 25 11.65 -5.56 -6.91
CA LEU A 25 13.08 -5.41 -7.23
C LEU A 25 13.74 -4.35 -6.35
N THR A 26 15.07 -4.38 -6.25
CA THR A 26 15.82 -3.40 -5.47
C THR A 26 15.65 -1.98 -6.03
N LYS A 27 15.78 -0.97 -5.17
CA LYS A 27 15.65 0.47 -5.50
C LYS A 27 14.25 0.94 -5.91
N VAL A 28 13.21 0.12 -5.73
CA VAL A 28 11.83 0.57 -5.96
C VAL A 28 11.24 1.21 -4.70
N THR A 29 10.44 2.25 -4.91
CA THR A 29 9.59 2.88 -3.91
C THR A 29 8.13 2.57 -4.21
N ILE A 30 7.44 1.99 -3.23
CA ILE A 30 5.99 1.78 -3.28
C ILE A 30 5.33 2.90 -2.49
N GLY A 31 4.72 3.83 -3.22
CA GLY A 31 4.08 5.01 -2.66
C GLY A 31 2.92 4.68 -1.73
N LYS A 32 2.64 5.58 -0.81
CA LYS A 32 1.64 5.44 0.25
C LYS A 32 0.28 5.03 -0.28
N GLY A 33 -0.41 4.14 0.43
CA GLY A 33 -1.76 3.76 0.08
C GLY A 33 -1.88 2.94 -1.21
N SER A 34 -0.76 2.54 -1.83
CA SER A 34 -0.77 1.78 -3.09
C SER A 34 -1.13 0.32 -2.87
N VAL A 35 -1.61 -0.31 -3.94
CA VAL A 35 -1.95 -1.74 -3.97
C VAL A 35 -1.10 -2.44 -5.00
N VAL A 36 -0.38 -3.48 -4.61
CA VAL A 36 0.35 -4.37 -5.51
C VAL A 36 -0.41 -5.69 -5.58
N ALA A 37 -0.89 -6.06 -6.76
CA ALA A 37 -1.64 -7.29 -6.95
C ALA A 37 -0.77 -8.54 -6.69
N ALA A 38 -1.40 -9.65 -6.30
CA ALA A 38 -0.72 -10.92 -6.08
C ALA A 38 0.06 -11.39 -7.31
N GLY A 39 1.24 -11.98 -7.10
CA GLY A 39 2.12 -12.48 -8.16
C GLY A 39 2.76 -11.41 -9.06
N SER A 40 2.63 -10.11 -8.75
CA SER A 40 3.21 -9.04 -9.57
C SER A 40 4.72 -8.93 -9.40
N VAL A 41 5.45 -8.55 -10.45
CA VAL A 41 6.90 -8.28 -10.40
C VAL A 41 7.15 -6.79 -10.61
N VAL A 42 7.41 -6.07 -9.52
CA VAL A 42 7.58 -4.62 -9.52
C VAL A 42 9.01 -4.25 -9.86
N THR A 43 9.18 -3.67 -11.05
CA THR A 43 10.48 -3.28 -11.60
C THR A 43 10.78 -1.78 -11.52
N CYS A 44 9.77 -0.97 -11.17
CA CYS A 44 9.84 0.50 -11.12
C CYS A 44 8.98 1.01 -9.97
N ASP A 45 9.18 2.27 -9.59
CA ASP A 45 8.40 2.92 -8.53
C ASP A 45 6.90 2.90 -8.82
N VAL A 46 6.10 2.74 -7.77
CA VAL A 46 4.64 2.79 -7.82
C VAL A 46 4.18 4.10 -7.18
N PRO A 47 3.48 4.99 -7.91
CA PRO A 47 3.01 6.26 -7.36
C PRO A 47 2.01 6.04 -6.21
N PRO A 48 1.91 6.97 -5.24
CA PRO A 48 0.93 6.88 -4.15
C PRO A 48 -0.50 6.66 -4.64
N TYR A 49 -1.27 5.90 -3.86
CA TYR A 49 -2.67 5.54 -4.13
C TYR A 49 -2.91 4.93 -5.51
N SER A 50 -1.93 4.23 -6.05
CA SER A 50 -2.04 3.53 -7.35
C SER A 50 -2.21 2.04 -7.15
N ILE A 51 -2.83 1.38 -8.13
CA ILE A 51 -2.94 -0.07 -8.20
C ILE A 51 -1.97 -0.55 -9.27
N ALA A 52 -1.00 -1.39 -8.88
CA ALA A 52 -0.02 -1.99 -9.76
C ALA A 52 -0.22 -3.50 -9.89
N ALA A 53 -0.16 -4.03 -11.11
CA ALA A 53 -0.33 -5.45 -11.38
C ALA A 53 0.50 -5.94 -12.58
N GLY A 54 0.82 -7.24 -12.59
CA GLY A 54 1.40 -7.95 -13.74
C GLY A 54 2.91 -8.24 -13.64
N VAL A 55 3.45 -8.84 -14.70
CA VAL A 55 4.86 -9.22 -14.84
C VAL A 55 5.36 -8.78 -16.23
N PRO A 56 6.03 -7.63 -16.36
CA PRO A 56 6.38 -6.68 -15.30
C PRO A 56 5.17 -5.86 -14.82
N ALA A 57 5.19 -5.44 -13.55
CA ALA A 57 4.08 -4.70 -12.96
C ALA A 57 3.92 -3.32 -13.62
N ARG A 58 2.66 -2.94 -13.88
CA ARG A 58 2.27 -1.63 -14.41
C ARG A 58 1.15 -1.06 -13.58
N VAL A 59 1.08 0.26 -13.49
CA VAL A 59 -0.07 0.94 -12.89
C VAL A 59 -1.28 0.71 -13.78
N ILE A 60 -2.29 0.03 -13.25
CA ILE A 60 -3.55 -0.30 -13.94
C ILE A 60 -4.69 0.64 -13.56
N GLY A 61 -4.52 1.44 -12.50
CA GLY A 61 -5.53 2.40 -12.05
C GLY A 61 -5.12 3.10 -10.77
N ARG A 62 -6.00 4.00 -10.30
CA ARG A 62 -5.91 4.62 -8.97
C ARG A 62 -6.79 3.86 -7.98
N ARG A 63 -6.39 3.83 -6.72
CA ARG A 63 -7.19 3.28 -5.61
C ARG A 63 -8.45 4.10 -5.34
N PHE A 64 -8.39 5.40 -5.58
CA PHE A 64 -9.47 6.36 -5.37
C PHE A 64 -9.75 7.14 -6.65
N GLU A 65 -11.01 7.52 -6.87
CA GLU A 65 -11.44 8.29 -8.04
C GLU A 65 -10.95 9.74 -7.98
N ASP A 66 -10.97 10.32 -6.77
CA ASP A 66 -10.68 11.74 -6.53
C ASP A 66 -9.82 11.95 -5.26
N ASP A 67 -9.30 13.17 -5.11
CA ASP A 67 -8.42 13.51 -3.99
C ASP A 67 -9.17 13.74 -2.66
N THR A 68 -10.49 14.00 -2.70
CA THR A 68 -11.33 14.08 -1.49
C THR A 68 -11.47 12.71 -0.84
N SER A 69 -11.65 11.66 -1.64
CA SER A 69 -11.65 10.26 -1.19
C SER A 69 -10.34 9.88 -0.50
N ILE A 70 -9.19 10.38 -0.99
CA ILE A 70 -7.89 10.20 -0.33
C ILE A 70 -7.87 10.87 1.05
N VAL A 71 -8.34 12.11 1.15
CA VAL A 71 -8.38 12.85 2.43
C VAL A 71 -9.27 12.14 3.45
N LEU A 72 -10.46 11.67 3.04
CA LEU A 72 -11.36 10.93 3.93
C LEU A 72 -10.73 9.62 4.43
N HIS A 73 -10.02 8.91 3.55
CA HIS A 73 -9.29 7.70 3.91
C HIS A 73 -8.17 7.98 4.93
N GLU A 74 -7.38 9.03 4.72
CA GLU A 74 -6.34 9.47 5.65
C GLU A 74 -6.90 9.86 7.02
N LEU A 75 -8.04 10.57 7.04
CA LEU A 75 -8.75 10.90 8.27
C LEU A 75 -9.26 9.65 8.98
N ALA A 76 -9.75 8.66 8.22
CA ALA A 76 -10.21 7.38 8.77
C ALA A 76 -9.05 6.59 9.41
N ILE A 77 -7.87 6.55 8.79
CA ILE A 77 -6.68 5.93 9.39
C ILE A 77 -6.28 6.66 10.67
N LYS A 78 -6.23 8.00 10.63
CA LYS A 78 -5.78 8.82 11.77
C LYS A 78 -6.72 8.72 12.97
N ASN A 79 -8.03 8.69 12.72
CA ASN A 79 -9.06 8.69 13.76
C ASN A 79 -9.57 7.27 14.11
N GLY A 80 -9.11 6.25 13.38
CA GLY A 80 -9.49 4.87 13.59
C GLY A 80 -9.08 4.37 14.98
N LYS A 81 -9.97 3.60 15.62
CA LYS A 81 -9.64 2.88 16.85
C LYS A 81 -9.14 1.49 16.46
N PHE A 82 -7.85 1.23 16.68
CA PHE A 82 -7.27 -0.10 16.49
C PHE A 82 -7.60 -0.96 17.70
N THR A 83 -8.49 -1.94 17.51
CA THR A 83 -8.81 -2.95 18.52
C THR A 83 -8.24 -4.28 18.10
N PHE A 84 -7.40 -4.89 18.94
CA PHE A 84 -6.89 -6.23 18.72
C PHE A 84 -8.00 -7.25 18.94
N SER A 85 -8.16 -8.18 18.00
CA SER A 85 -9.03 -9.33 18.21
C SER A 85 -8.30 -10.37 19.08
N GLU A 86 -9.02 -11.04 19.98
CA GLU A 86 -8.45 -12.07 20.86
C GLU A 86 -7.87 -13.28 20.09
N ARG A 87 -8.14 -13.40 18.78
CA ARG A 87 -7.70 -14.52 17.93
C ARG A 87 -6.35 -14.27 17.22
N GLY A 88 -5.67 -13.17 17.50
CA GLY A 88 -4.30 -12.93 17.03
C GLY A 88 -4.17 -12.56 15.53
N TYR A 89 -5.29 -12.26 14.86
CA TYR A 89 -5.27 -11.61 13.56
C TYR A 89 -5.69 -10.15 13.72
N ASP A 90 -4.82 -9.23 13.32
CA ASP A 90 -5.12 -7.81 13.22
C ASP A 90 -6.12 -7.60 12.08
N TYR A 91 -7.42 -7.60 12.37
CA TYR A 91 -8.41 -7.11 11.42
C TYR A 91 -8.90 -5.73 11.87
N CYS A 92 -8.69 -4.75 11.00
CA CYS A 92 -9.19 -3.40 11.19
C CYS A 92 -10.70 -3.39 10.92
N VAL A 93 -11.50 -3.13 11.95
CA VAL A 93 -12.88 -2.68 11.72
C VAL A 93 -12.83 -1.16 11.64
N ILE A 94 -12.55 -0.61 10.45
CA ILE A 94 -12.88 0.80 10.19
C ILE A 94 -14.40 0.85 10.14
N GLN A 95 -15.05 1.15 11.27
CA GLN A 95 -16.42 1.66 11.21
C GLN A 95 -16.32 3.04 10.56
N PRO A 96 -16.78 3.21 9.31
CA PRO A 96 -16.77 4.53 8.69
C PRO A 96 -17.63 5.43 9.57
N ALA A 97 -17.07 6.56 10.03
CA ALA A 97 -17.79 7.51 10.87
C ALA A 97 -18.96 8.22 10.13
N LEU A 98 -19.36 7.74 8.95
CA LEU A 98 -20.33 8.36 8.05
C LEU A 98 -21.51 7.44 7.69
N LEU A 99 -21.85 6.46 8.54
CA LEU A 99 -23.09 5.70 8.41
C LEU A 99 -24.04 5.93 9.59
N ASN A 100 -24.21 7.18 10.00
CA ASN A 100 -25.34 7.62 10.82
C ASN A 100 -25.99 8.82 10.13
N GLN A 101 -26.81 8.54 9.10
CA GLN A 101 -28.05 9.28 8.91
C GLN A 101 -29.12 8.63 9.77
#